data_AF-A0A4R2LZL7-F1
#
_entry.id   AF-A0A4R2LZL7-F1
#
_cell.length_a   1.000
_cell.length_b   1.000
_cell.length_c   1.000
_cell.angle_alpha   90.00
_cell.angle_beta   90.00
_cell.angle_gamma   90.00
#
_symmetry.space_group_name_H-M   'P 1'
#
loop_
_entity.id
_entity.type
_entity.pdbx_description
1 polymer ?
#
loop_
_entity_poly.entity_id
_entity_poly.type
_entity_poly.pdbx_seq_one_letter_code
_entity_poly.pdbx_strand_id
1 'polypeptide(L)'
;MKTIFFSFLLIFCVVNVTAQNNYYTESKTFQENGYTYQCEVSHGFLIKIYNKESRLIHVDQIFKDTKEVPGFELDFDDVVEETWTKPKSFSIVNNAFTTIQKQQMRDECIGITMYINSETGKVMEVLFTFTTVSPFATIPISVYSKIEKDLRKQIWFIPTKDGKRLNYLLRGWDHCFNE
;
A
#
# COMPACT_ATOMS: atom_id res chain seq x y z
N MET A 1 -65.00 32.42 11.32
CA MET A 1 -63.66 32.40 10.69
C MET A 1 -62.75 31.57 11.58
N LYS A 2 -62.25 30.43 11.10
CA LYS A 2 -61.38 29.50 11.85
C LYS A 2 -59.94 29.75 11.41
N THR A 3 -59.08 30.19 12.32
CA THR A 3 -57.67 30.50 12.08
C THR A 3 -56.88 29.20 12.02
N ILE A 4 -56.24 28.92 10.88
CA ILE A 4 -55.36 27.77 10.69
C ILE A 4 -53.93 28.23 11.03
N PHE A 5 -53.34 27.65 12.09
CA PHE A 5 -51.92 27.80 12.38
C PHE A 5 -51.13 26.82 11.49
N PHE A 6 -50.30 27.34 10.60
CA PHE A 6 -49.29 26.54 9.88
C PHE A 6 -48.04 26.43 10.75
N SER A 7 -47.75 25.21 11.21
CA SER A 7 -46.50 24.86 11.88
C SER A 7 -45.50 24.40 10.81
N PHE A 8 -44.43 25.17 10.58
CA PHE A 8 -43.29 24.75 9.77
C PHE A 8 -42.28 24.02 10.66
N LEU A 9 -42.28 22.68 10.61
CA LEU A 9 -41.20 21.86 11.17
C LEU A 9 -39.98 21.96 10.24
N LEU A 10 -38.99 22.77 10.63
CA LEU A 10 -37.63 22.73 10.07
C LEU A 10 -36.95 21.46 10.56
N ILE A 11 -36.97 20.41 9.73
CA ILE A 11 -36.14 19.22 9.92
C ILE A 11 -34.69 19.61 9.62
N PHE A 12 -33.91 19.87 10.66
CA PHE A 12 -32.46 19.97 10.56
C PHE A 12 -31.89 18.57 10.28
N CYS A 13 -31.67 18.26 9.00
CA CYS A 13 -30.75 17.19 8.63
C CYS A 13 -29.34 17.63 9.03
N VAL A 14 -28.90 17.24 10.24
CA VAL A 14 -27.50 17.32 10.62
C VAL A 14 -26.76 16.31 9.76
N VAL A 15 -26.30 16.75 8.60
CA VAL A 15 -25.28 16.03 7.84
C VAL A 15 -24.03 16.12 8.69
N ASN A 16 -23.75 15.10 9.49
CA ASN A 16 -22.45 14.93 10.09
C ASN A 16 -21.47 14.71 8.93
N VAL A 17 -20.89 15.79 8.42
CA VAL A 17 -19.65 15.71 7.65
C VAL A 17 -18.61 15.26 8.67
N THR A 18 -18.48 13.96 8.89
CA THR A 18 -17.29 13.45 9.56
C THR A 18 -16.13 13.82 8.66
N ALA A 19 -15.35 14.83 9.06
CA ALA A 19 -14.04 15.03 8.49
C ALA A 19 -13.35 13.66 8.57
N GLN A 20 -13.04 13.05 7.43
CA GLN A 20 -12.31 11.80 7.43
C GLN A 20 -10.98 12.06 8.13
N ASN A 21 -10.78 11.44 9.29
CA ASN A 21 -9.54 11.62 10.03
C ASN A 21 -8.40 11.07 9.20
N ASN A 22 -7.48 11.95 8.82
CA ASN A 22 -6.22 11.57 8.24
C ASN A 22 -5.35 10.93 9.33
N TYR A 23 -4.97 9.66 9.13
CA TYR A 23 -4.19 8.91 10.10
C TYR A 23 -2.68 9.20 9.98
N TYR A 24 -2.20 9.83 8.91
CA TYR A 24 -0.78 9.87 8.53
C TYR A 24 -0.28 11.29 8.21
N THR A 25 -0.58 12.25 9.09
CA THR A 25 -0.17 13.65 8.92
C THR A 25 1.28 13.93 9.28
N GLU A 26 1.89 13.07 10.09
CA GLU A 26 3.26 13.19 10.58
C GLU A 26 3.90 11.81 10.77
N SER A 27 5.23 11.77 10.79
CA SER A 27 5.99 10.54 11.03
C SER A 27 5.70 9.99 12.42
N LYS A 28 5.27 8.73 12.50
CA LYS A 28 4.97 8.06 13.77
C LYS A 28 5.02 6.55 13.67
N THR A 29 5.17 5.90 14.83
CA THR A 29 5.03 4.44 14.95
C THR A 29 3.61 4.09 15.40
N PHE A 30 2.95 3.18 14.69
CA PHE A 30 1.70 2.54 15.11
C PHE A 30 2.02 1.27 15.88
N GLN A 31 1.58 1.21 17.14
CA GLN A 31 1.72 0.04 18.00
C GLN A 31 0.36 -0.64 18.13
N GLU A 32 0.17 -1.73 17.41
CA GLU A 32 -1.08 -2.50 17.39
C GLU A 32 -0.86 -3.88 18.01
N ASN A 33 -1.94 -4.55 18.42
CA ASN A 33 -1.85 -5.89 18.97
C ASN A 33 -1.34 -6.89 17.92
N GLY A 34 -0.07 -7.25 18.02
CA GLY A 34 0.59 -8.26 17.20
C GLY A 34 1.26 -7.74 15.93
N TYR A 35 1.41 -6.41 15.76
CA TYR A 35 2.25 -5.83 14.70
C TYR A 35 2.57 -4.36 14.99
N THR A 36 3.74 -3.91 14.50
CA THR A 36 4.20 -2.52 14.63
C THR A 36 4.54 -1.97 13.26
N TYR A 37 4.00 -0.81 12.91
CA TYR A 37 4.29 -0.14 11.64
C TYR A 37 4.95 1.20 11.86
N GLN A 38 5.85 1.55 10.94
CA GLN A 38 6.39 2.89 10.83
C GLN A 38 5.66 3.61 9.70
N CYS A 39 5.20 4.82 9.99
CA CYS A 39 4.83 5.81 9.00
C CYS A 39 5.94 6.87 8.97
N GLU A 40 6.52 7.07 7.81
CA GLU A 40 7.45 8.17 7.54
C GLU A 40 6.78 9.16 6.60
N VAL A 41 6.73 10.42 7.01
CA VAL A 41 6.26 11.54 6.18
C VAL A 41 7.47 12.35 5.79
N SER A 42 7.73 12.43 4.48
CA SER A 42 8.87 13.14 3.91
C SER A 42 8.49 14.52 3.38
N HIS A 43 9.50 15.33 3.05
CA HIS A 43 9.29 16.63 2.42
C HIS A 43 8.51 16.46 1.10
N GLY A 44 7.48 17.27 0.90
CA GLY A 44 6.56 17.11 -0.24
C GLY A 44 5.37 16.18 0.03
N PHE A 45 5.07 15.89 1.31
CA PHE A 45 3.87 15.15 1.73
C PHE A 45 3.80 13.69 1.29
N LEU A 46 4.92 13.10 0.83
CA LEU A 46 4.98 11.68 0.51
C LEU A 46 5.08 10.86 1.80
N ILE A 47 4.17 9.90 1.93
CA ILE A 47 4.07 8.93 3.01
C ILE A 47 4.69 7.61 2.56
N LYS A 48 5.51 7.01 3.43
CA LYS A 48 5.90 5.60 3.40
C LYS A 48 5.30 4.89 4.60
N ILE A 49 4.59 3.79 4.37
CA ILE A 49 4.12 2.88 5.43
C ILE A 49 4.73 1.51 5.22
N TYR A 50 5.35 0.98 6.27
CA TYR A 50 5.98 -0.32 6.26
C TYR A 50 6.05 -0.91 7.66
N ASN A 51 6.19 -2.23 7.75
CA ASN A 51 6.40 -2.91 9.02
C ASN A 51 7.69 -2.42 9.68
N LYS A 52 7.66 -2.06 10.96
CA LYS A 52 8.84 -1.50 11.65
C LYS A 52 10.05 -2.46 11.69
N GLU A 53 9.79 -3.77 11.56
CA GLU A 53 10.84 -4.79 11.50
C GLU A 53 11.50 -4.91 10.12
N SER A 54 10.95 -4.24 9.09
CA SER A 54 11.51 -4.21 7.75
C SER A 54 12.93 -3.62 7.74
N ARG A 55 13.82 -4.26 7.00
CA ARG A 55 15.24 -3.92 6.93
C ARG A 55 15.68 -3.47 5.54
N LEU A 56 14.83 -3.59 4.52
CA LEU A 56 15.19 -3.31 3.13
C LEU A 56 14.64 -1.98 2.59
N ILE A 57 13.75 -1.31 3.32
CA ILE A 57 13.07 -0.07 2.88
C ILE A 57 14.04 1.05 2.48
N HIS A 58 15.18 1.13 3.17
CA HIS A 58 16.21 2.15 2.98
C HIS A 58 17.55 1.55 2.53
N VAL A 59 17.50 0.34 1.96
CA VAL A 59 18.67 -0.35 1.41
C VAL A 59 18.57 -0.28 -0.10
N ASP A 60 19.68 0.00 -0.77
CA ASP A 60 19.71 0.00 -2.24
C ASP A 60 19.70 -1.44 -2.78
N GLN A 61 19.05 -1.63 -3.92
CA GLN A 61 19.13 -2.89 -4.64
C GLN A 61 20.50 -2.93 -5.32
N ILE A 62 21.24 -4.00 -5.06
CA ILE A 62 22.60 -4.16 -5.60
C ILE A 62 22.85 -5.59 -6.04
N PHE A 63 23.77 -5.74 -6.99
CA PHE A 63 24.40 -7.01 -7.30
C PHE A 63 25.26 -7.48 -6.10
N LYS A 64 25.06 -8.71 -5.63
CA LYS A 64 25.75 -9.26 -4.44
C LYS A 64 27.25 -9.41 -4.66
N ASP A 65 27.64 -9.72 -5.89
CA ASP A 65 29.02 -9.92 -6.36
C ASP A 65 29.76 -8.58 -6.55
N THR A 66 29.18 -7.63 -7.28
CA THR A 66 29.87 -6.36 -7.62
C THR A 66 29.60 -5.23 -6.64
N LYS A 67 28.53 -5.32 -5.84
CA LYS A 67 27.98 -4.24 -5.00
C LYS A 67 27.49 -3.02 -5.78
N GLU A 68 27.35 -3.14 -7.10
CA GLU A 68 26.86 -2.06 -7.96
C GLU A 68 25.33 -2.06 -7.99
N VAL A 69 24.76 -0.87 -8.14
CA VAL A 69 23.33 -0.68 -8.36
C VAL A 69 22.99 -1.08 -9.80
N PRO A 70 21.95 -1.89 -10.05
CA PRO A 70 21.51 -2.21 -11.40
C PRO A 70 21.16 -0.93 -12.17
N GLY A 71 21.62 -0.84 -13.41
CA GLY A 71 21.26 0.28 -14.30
C GLY A 71 19.76 0.27 -14.61
N PHE A 72 19.18 1.47 -14.77
CA PHE A 72 17.75 1.68 -15.06
C PHE A 72 17.30 1.06 -16.40
N GLU A 73 18.25 0.73 -17.28
CA GLU A 73 18.02 0.24 -18.66
C GLU A 73 18.15 -1.28 -18.82
N LEU A 74 18.38 -2.04 -17.75
CA LEU A 74 18.52 -3.48 -17.92
C LEU A 74 17.12 -4.11 -18.04
N ASP A 75 16.83 -4.58 -19.25
CA ASP A 75 15.89 -5.66 -19.57
C ASP A 75 16.39 -6.96 -18.89
N PHE A 76 16.42 -6.92 -17.56
CA PHE A 76 16.97 -7.93 -16.70
C PHE A 76 15.82 -8.83 -16.28
N ASP A 77 15.77 -10.00 -16.88
CA ASP A 77 14.86 -11.05 -16.47
C ASP A 77 15.30 -11.58 -15.09
N ASP A 78 14.81 -10.97 -14.01
CA ASP A 78 15.09 -11.39 -12.63
C ASP A 78 14.12 -12.46 -12.11
N VAL A 79 12.95 -12.63 -12.73
CA VAL A 79 12.00 -13.70 -12.41
C VAL A 79 11.34 -14.25 -13.67
N VAL A 80 11.13 -15.57 -13.68
CA VAL A 80 10.33 -16.20 -14.74
C VAL A 80 8.95 -15.54 -14.81
N GLU A 81 8.55 -15.15 -16.01
CA GLU A 81 7.25 -14.52 -16.24
C GLU A 81 6.10 -15.49 -15.91
N GLU A 82 5.19 -15.04 -15.06
CA GLU A 82 4.01 -15.80 -14.66
C GLU A 82 2.74 -14.94 -14.81
N THR A 83 1.68 -15.54 -15.37
CA THR A 83 0.42 -14.83 -15.64
C THR A 83 -0.47 -14.66 -14.42
N TRP A 84 -0.19 -15.35 -13.32
CA TRP A 84 -1.07 -15.40 -12.15
C TRP A 84 -0.71 -14.39 -11.06
N THR A 85 0.56 -13.97 -10.96
CA THR A 85 1.05 -13.19 -9.82
C THR A 85 0.47 -11.79 -9.79
N LYS A 86 0.40 -11.11 -10.94
CA LYS A 86 -0.24 -9.79 -11.07
C LYS A 86 -1.73 -9.82 -10.69
N PRO A 87 -2.61 -10.61 -11.32
CA PRO A 87 -4.03 -10.61 -10.98
C PRO A 87 -4.29 -11.05 -9.53
N LYS A 88 -3.49 -11.98 -8.99
CA LYS A 88 -3.62 -12.39 -7.57
C LYS A 88 -3.23 -11.27 -6.61
N SER A 89 -2.15 -10.53 -6.89
CA SER A 89 -1.71 -9.38 -6.09
C SER A 89 -2.77 -8.29 -6.07
N PHE A 90 -3.33 -7.95 -7.24
CA PHE A 90 -4.44 -7.00 -7.36
C PHE A 90 -5.67 -7.47 -6.60
N SER A 91 -6.02 -8.76 -6.66
CA SER A 91 -7.15 -9.32 -5.91
C SER A 91 -6.95 -9.24 -4.40
N ILE A 92 -5.75 -9.47 -3.89
CA ILE A 92 -5.42 -9.34 -2.46
C ILE A 92 -5.67 -7.91 -1.97
N VAL A 93 -5.16 -6.92 -2.70
CA VAL A 93 -5.39 -5.50 -2.38
C VAL A 93 -6.86 -5.16 -2.49
N ASN A 94 -7.51 -5.54 -3.60
CA ASN A 94 -8.93 -5.29 -3.81
C ASN A 94 -9.81 -5.86 -2.70
N ASN A 95 -9.51 -7.04 -2.18
CA ASN A 95 -10.34 -7.68 -1.17
C ASN A 95 -10.10 -7.15 0.25
N ALA A 96 -9.03 -6.37 0.47
CA ALA A 96 -8.74 -5.76 1.77
C ALA A 96 -9.59 -4.50 2.05
N PHE A 97 -10.12 -3.86 1.00
CA PHE A 97 -10.92 -2.64 1.10
C PHE A 97 -12.42 -2.96 1.01
N THR A 98 -13.24 -2.26 1.80
CA THR A 98 -14.70 -2.31 1.69
C THR A 98 -15.19 -1.54 0.46
N THR A 99 -16.40 -1.82 -0.02
CA THR A 99 -17.00 -1.09 -1.17
C THR A 99 -17.01 0.43 -0.95
N ILE A 100 -17.33 0.88 0.28
CA ILE A 100 -17.34 2.31 0.64
C ILE A 100 -15.94 2.90 0.53
N GLN A 101 -14.92 2.21 1.06
CA GLN A 101 -13.53 2.68 0.96
C GLN A 101 -13.07 2.75 -0.49
N LYS A 102 -13.39 1.76 -1.34
CA LYS A 102 -13.05 1.78 -2.76
C LYS A 102 -13.65 2.98 -3.47
N GLN A 103 -14.94 3.25 -3.23
CA GLN A 103 -15.62 4.40 -3.83
C GLN A 103 -14.99 5.74 -3.40
N GLN A 104 -14.44 5.81 -2.17
CA GLN A 104 -13.75 7.00 -1.68
C GLN A 104 -12.39 7.24 -2.37
N MET A 105 -11.74 6.20 -2.89
CA MET A 105 -10.44 6.34 -3.55
C MET A 105 -10.57 7.05 -4.91
N ARG A 106 -11.74 7.01 -5.55
CA ARG A 106 -11.94 7.59 -6.89
C ARG A 106 -10.84 7.09 -7.83
N ASP A 107 -10.17 8.01 -8.53
CA ASP A 107 -9.11 7.72 -9.50
C ASP A 107 -7.70 7.79 -8.86
N GLU A 108 -7.63 7.92 -7.54
CA GLU A 108 -6.36 7.89 -6.81
C GLU A 108 -5.83 6.46 -6.71
N CYS A 109 -4.52 6.33 -6.82
CA CYS A 109 -3.82 5.06 -6.75
C CYS A 109 -2.87 5.04 -5.56
N ILE A 110 -2.63 3.84 -5.04
CA ILE A 110 -1.62 3.60 -4.00
C ILE A 110 -0.44 2.86 -4.60
N GLY A 111 0.76 3.37 -4.37
CA GLY A 111 1.98 2.67 -4.72
C GLY A 111 2.23 1.54 -3.74
N ILE A 112 2.49 0.34 -4.27
CA ILE A 112 2.79 -0.86 -3.48
C ILE A 112 4.07 -1.47 -4.04
N THR A 113 5.05 -1.68 -3.18
CA THR A 113 6.32 -2.32 -3.54
C THR A 113 6.57 -3.54 -2.68
N MET A 114 6.75 -4.69 -3.32
CA MET A 114 7.17 -5.93 -2.69
C MET A 114 8.69 -6.07 -2.78
N TYR A 115 9.32 -6.39 -1.64
CA TYR A 115 10.71 -6.81 -1.55
C TYR A 115 10.74 -8.33 -1.47
N ILE A 116 11.40 -8.96 -2.44
CA ILE A 116 11.33 -10.40 -2.66
C ILE A 116 12.70 -11.01 -2.43
N ASN A 117 12.72 -12.14 -1.74
CA ASN A 117 13.95 -12.89 -1.51
C ASN A 117 14.49 -13.41 -2.85
N SER A 118 15.70 -12.98 -3.25
CA SER A 118 16.26 -13.33 -4.55
C SER A 118 16.59 -14.82 -4.70
N GLU A 119 16.70 -15.58 -3.60
CA GLU A 119 16.96 -17.03 -3.65
C GLU A 119 15.68 -17.87 -3.72
N THR A 120 14.67 -17.49 -2.94
CA THR A 120 13.44 -18.28 -2.73
C THR A 120 12.22 -17.75 -3.46
N GLY A 121 12.27 -16.50 -3.94
CA GLY A 121 11.15 -15.82 -4.59
C GLY A 121 10.00 -15.44 -3.66
N LYS A 122 10.14 -15.64 -2.35
CA LYS A 122 9.11 -15.28 -1.36
C LYS A 122 9.15 -13.78 -1.07
N VAL A 123 7.98 -13.17 -0.92
CA VAL A 123 7.85 -11.78 -0.47
C VAL A 123 8.28 -11.68 1.00
N MET A 124 9.24 -10.81 1.28
CA MET A 124 9.80 -10.58 2.61
C MET A 124 9.18 -9.36 3.28
N GLU A 125 9.08 -8.24 2.55
CA GLU A 125 8.63 -6.95 3.04
C GLU A 125 7.72 -6.29 2.00
N VAL A 126 6.83 -5.41 2.47
CA VAL A 126 5.95 -4.62 1.62
C VAL A 126 6.01 -3.17 2.07
N LEU A 127 6.13 -2.26 1.09
CA LEU A 127 6.10 -0.82 1.27
C LEU A 127 4.85 -0.28 0.58
N PHE A 128 4.15 0.61 1.27
CA PHE A 128 3.03 1.39 0.73
C PHE A 128 3.43 2.85 0.61
N THR A 129 3.12 3.49 -0.51
CA THR A 129 3.42 4.90 -0.78
C THR A 129 2.22 5.66 -1.32
N PHE A 130 1.95 6.82 -0.74
CA PHE A 130 0.89 7.74 -1.16
C PHE A 130 1.15 9.13 -0.56
N THR A 131 0.31 10.12 -0.83
CA THR A 131 0.48 11.49 -0.28
C THR A 131 -0.42 11.76 0.92
N THR A 132 -0.09 12.72 1.77
CA THR A 132 -0.95 13.07 2.93
C THR A 132 -2.34 13.57 2.53
N VAL A 133 -2.52 14.07 1.30
CA VAL A 133 -3.82 14.54 0.80
C VAL A 133 -4.62 13.45 0.10
N SER A 134 -4.02 12.28 -0.10
CA SER A 134 -4.65 11.13 -0.73
C SER A 134 -5.76 10.54 0.18
N PRO A 135 -6.88 10.04 -0.38
CA PRO A 135 -7.92 9.37 0.40
C PRO A 135 -7.40 8.09 1.08
N PHE A 136 -6.31 7.50 0.58
CA PHE A 136 -5.58 6.43 1.25
C PHE A 136 -5.10 6.83 2.66
N ALA A 137 -4.86 8.12 2.90
CA ALA A 137 -4.44 8.59 4.22
C ALA A 137 -5.54 8.46 5.30
N THR A 138 -6.76 8.12 4.91
CA THR A 138 -7.91 7.89 5.79
C THR A 138 -8.15 6.41 6.08
N ILE A 139 -7.29 5.52 5.56
CA ILE A 139 -7.42 4.08 5.72
C ILE A 139 -6.68 3.61 6.97
N PRO A 140 -7.31 2.84 7.87
CA PRO A 140 -6.65 2.34 9.07
C PRO A 140 -5.45 1.43 8.78
N ILE A 141 -4.43 1.49 9.63
CA ILE A 141 -3.18 0.71 9.47
C ILE A 141 -3.41 -0.81 9.37
N SER A 142 -4.50 -1.30 9.97
CA SER A 142 -4.89 -2.71 9.94
C SER A 142 -5.19 -3.23 8.52
N VAL A 143 -5.65 -2.37 7.62
CA VAL A 143 -5.88 -2.72 6.21
C VAL A 143 -4.55 -2.97 5.50
N TYR A 144 -3.57 -2.08 5.66
CA TYR A 144 -2.23 -2.26 5.13
C TYR A 144 -1.54 -3.50 5.72
N SER A 145 -1.70 -3.73 7.02
CA SER A 145 -1.18 -4.94 7.66
C SER A 145 -1.78 -6.22 7.10
N LYS A 146 -3.09 -6.22 6.81
CA LYS A 146 -3.75 -7.36 6.17
C LYS A 146 -3.20 -7.62 4.78
N ILE A 147 -3.02 -6.56 3.97
CA ILE A 147 -2.47 -6.66 2.61
C ILE A 147 -1.06 -7.25 2.64
N GLU A 148 -0.16 -6.73 3.49
CA GLU A 148 1.19 -7.27 3.62
C GLU A 148 1.16 -8.76 3.98
N LYS A 149 0.38 -9.14 5.00
CA LYS A 149 0.28 -10.54 5.44
C LYS A 149 -0.21 -11.47 4.32
N ASP A 150 -1.22 -11.03 3.57
CA ASP A 150 -1.79 -11.80 2.49
C ASP A 150 -0.83 -11.91 1.29
N LEU A 151 -0.13 -10.82 0.91
CA LEU A 151 0.92 -10.85 -0.11
C LEU A 151 2.06 -11.79 0.28
N ARG A 152 2.59 -11.68 1.50
CA ARG A 152 3.66 -12.53 2.02
C ARG A 152 3.30 -14.01 2.09
N LYS A 153 2.02 -14.31 2.30
CA LYS A 153 1.53 -15.69 2.41
C LYS A 153 1.21 -16.31 1.04
N GLN A 154 0.69 -15.51 0.11
CA GLN A 154 0.03 -16.04 -1.10
C GLN A 154 0.78 -15.73 -2.39
N ILE A 155 1.76 -14.84 -2.37
CA ILE A 155 2.55 -14.44 -3.55
C ILE A 155 3.98 -14.95 -3.42
N TRP A 156 4.49 -15.49 -4.52
CA TRP A 156 5.89 -15.82 -4.72
C TRP A 156 6.22 -15.65 -6.19
N PHE A 157 7.51 -15.68 -6.49
CA PHE A 157 8.08 -15.61 -7.82
C PHE A 157 9.08 -16.75 -8.00
N ILE A 158 9.53 -16.99 -9.23
CA ILE A 158 10.61 -17.93 -9.51
C ILE A 158 11.82 -17.10 -9.96
N PRO A 159 12.79 -16.82 -9.06
CA PRO A 159 13.98 -16.06 -9.44
C PRO A 159 14.80 -16.78 -10.49
N THR A 160 15.22 -16.04 -11.52
CA THR A 160 16.13 -16.54 -12.55
C THR A 160 17.55 -16.64 -12.00
N LYS A 161 18.47 -17.17 -12.81
CA LYS A 161 19.90 -17.15 -12.48
C LYS A 161 20.40 -15.72 -12.24
N ASP A 162 19.89 -14.79 -13.03
CA ASP A 162 20.25 -13.39 -12.97
C ASP A 162 19.62 -12.71 -11.76
N GLY A 163 18.31 -12.89 -11.50
CA GLY A 163 17.66 -12.39 -10.29
C GLY A 163 18.36 -12.80 -9.01
N LYS A 164 18.85 -14.05 -8.93
CA LYS A 164 19.63 -14.57 -7.80
C LYS A 164 20.93 -13.82 -7.53
N ARG A 165 21.43 -13.00 -8.46
CA ARG A 165 22.62 -12.17 -8.24
C ARG A 165 22.31 -10.96 -7.37
N LEU A 166 21.05 -10.53 -7.27
CA LEU A 166 20.65 -9.36 -6.49
C LEU A 166 20.53 -9.67 -4.98
N ASN A 167 20.68 -8.66 -4.14
CA ASN A 167 20.44 -8.76 -2.69
C ASN A 167 18.96 -9.01 -2.36
N TYR A 168 18.05 -8.48 -3.17
CA TYR A 168 16.62 -8.77 -3.19
C TYR A 168 16.03 -8.35 -4.55
N LEU A 169 14.81 -8.80 -4.86
CA LEU A 169 14.07 -8.38 -6.07
C LEU A 169 12.97 -7.38 -5.69
N LEU A 170 12.58 -6.55 -6.64
CA LEU A 170 11.55 -5.52 -6.46
C LEU A 170 10.38 -5.74 -7.42
N ARG A 171 9.16 -5.66 -6.90
CA ARG A 171 7.95 -5.57 -7.72
C ARG A 171 7.07 -4.46 -7.21
N GLY A 172 7.07 -3.35 -7.94
CA GLY A 172 6.25 -2.16 -7.69
C GLY A 172 5.07 -2.10 -8.64
N TRP A 173 3.93 -1.63 -8.15
CA TRP A 173 2.80 -1.21 -8.99
C TRP A 173 1.98 -0.13 -8.29
N ASP A 174 1.29 0.67 -9.08
CA ASP A 174 0.21 1.54 -8.59
C ASP A 174 -1.10 0.77 -8.67
N HIS A 175 -1.84 0.75 -7.56
CA HIS A 175 -3.14 0.09 -7.47
C HIS A 175 -4.25 1.13 -7.43
N CYS A 176 -5.07 1.16 -8.47
CA CYS A 176 -6.26 2.00 -8.58
C CYS A 176 -7.52 1.09 -8.50
N PHE A 177 -8.64 1.59 -7.98
CA PHE A 177 -9.88 0.80 -7.87
C PHE A 177 -10.84 0.96 -9.04
N ASN A 178 -10.61 1.97 -9.88
CA ASN A 178 -11.47 2.35 -11.00
C ASN A 178 -10.97 1.83 -12.37
N GLU A 179 -10.03 0.88 -12.39
CA GLU A 179 -9.51 0.27 -13.62
C GLU A 179 -10.30 -0.98 -14.06
#